data_AF-A0A3D5I9R4-F1
#
_entry.id   AF-A0A3D5I9R4-F1
#
_cell.length_a   1.000
_cell.length_b   1.000
_cell.length_c   1.000
_cell.angle_alpha   90.00
_cell.angle_beta   90.00
_cell.angle_gamma   90.00
#
_symmetry.space_group_name_H-M   'P 1'
#
loop_
_entity.id
_entity.type
_entity.pdbx_description
1 polymer ?
#
loop_
_entity_poly.entity_id
_entity_poly.type
_entity_poly.pdbx_seq_one_letter_code
_entity_poly.pdbx_strand_id
1 'polypeptide(L)'
;MKCINFDERFADFTAKWMKEHRGEYKTYDEMEDDLPRVYTEFLNMPAKWLDGVTPGAYFTQFEDAKDLVDWMVQYCQKDIPVPDMLMEQIQAVGRPCEKRLLTLLRDESDAIPEEARMTAIGLLRDMGSTLPKMLYIQWQLNREMKDDLADNALDSLRDMGKEALQPMLENLNKANEAGQEALLDVLANFPGHENVYQLAVRLFEKNPNRRALFASYLAKLGDPRALPVLIAAANEENCRYMDFIELRAAIEELGGEAPEREFYDDPEYEALHPMDDGDDDTNLQ
;
A
#
# COMPACT_ATOMS: atom_id res chain seq x y z
N MET A 1 1.64 24.22 19.00
CA MET A 1 1.29 25.37 18.13
C MET A 1 -0.22 25.32 17.84
N LYS A 2 -0.83 26.33 17.22
CA LYS A 2 -2.28 26.31 16.97
C LYS A 2 -2.58 25.46 15.72
N CYS A 3 -3.26 24.34 15.87
CA CYS A 3 -3.79 23.58 14.72
C CYS A 3 -4.95 24.36 14.10
N ILE A 4 -4.82 24.67 12.82
CA ILE A 4 -5.84 25.36 12.02
C ILE A 4 -6.36 24.35 10.99
N ASN A 5 -7.67 24.19 10.91
CA ASN A 5 -8.29 23.35 9.88
C ASN A 5 -8.24 24.09 8.53
N PHE A 6 -7.30 23.73 7.66
CA PHE A 6 -7.13 24.36 6.35
C PHE A 6 -8.26 23.98 5.39
N ASP A 7 -8.86 22.80 5.55
CA ASP A 7 -9.97 22.33 4.72
C ASP A 7 -11.24 23.14 4.97
N GLU A 8 -11.55 23.43 6.25
CA GLU A 8 -12.62 24.37 6.59
C GLU A 8 -12.36 25.77 6.03
N ARG A 9 -11.09 26.23 6.05
CA ARG A 9 -10.73 27.53 5.48
C ARG A 9 -10.87 27.57 3.97
N PHE A 10 -10.54 26.47 3.31
CA PHE A 10 -10.74 26.33 1.88
C PHE A 10 -12.23 26.25 1.54
N ALA A 11 -13.03 25.50 2.30
CA ALA A 11 -14.49 25.44 2.12
C ALA A 11 -15.14 26.83 2.26
N ASP A 12 -14.76 27.60 3.28
CA ASP A 12 -15.19 28.99 3.47
C ASP A 12 -14.79 29.90 2.29
N PHE A 13 -13.58 29.70 1.76
CA PHE A 13 -13.06 30.46 0.62
C PHE A 13 -13.85 30.12 -0.65
N THR A 14 -14.00 28.84 -0.96
CA THR A 14 -14.73 28.34 -2.11
C THR A 14 -16.19 28.79 -2.06
N ALA A 15 -16.87 28.73 -0.91
CA ALA A 15 -18.25 29.23 -0.79
C ALA A 15 -18.40 30.72 -1.17
N LYS A 16 -17.40 31.55 -0.85
CA LYS A 16 -17.38 32.97 -1.24
C LYS A 16 -17.05 33.14 -2.71
N TRP A 17 -16.02 32.43 -3.19
CA TRP A 17 -15.62 32.41 -4.59
C TRP A 17 -16.81 32.10 -5.49
N MET A 18 -17.56 31.06 -5.14
CA MET A 18 -18.73 30.60 -5.88
C MET A 18 -19.86 31.62 -5.91
N LYS A 19 -20.03 32.42 -4.85
CA LYS A 19 -21.01 33.50 -4.83
C LYS A 19 -20.60 34.65 -5.76
N GLU A 20 -19.31 34.95 -5.84
CA GLU A 20 -18.76 36.05 -6.64
C GLU A 20 -18.65 35.70 -8.13
N HIS A 21 -18.30 34.45 -8.45
CA HIS A 21 -18.05 33.96 -9.81
C HIS A 21 -19.21 33.11 -10.36
N ARG A 22 -20.39 33.16 -9.73
CA ARG A 22 -21.56 32.34 -10.12
C ARG A 22 -21.96 32.47 -11.59
N GLY A 23 -21.69 33.62 -12.21
CA GLY A 23 -22.02 33.88 -13.62
C GLY A 23 -21.01 33.31 -14.61
N GLU A 24 -19.87 32.78 -14.14
CA GLU A 24 -18.78 32.29 -14.99
C GLU A 24 -18.93 30.81 -15.36
N TYR A 25 -19.65 30.04 -14.54
CA TYR A 25 -19.87 28.61 -14.72
C TYR A 25 -21.29 28.32 -15.22
N LYS A 26 -21.42 27.49 -16.26
CA LYS A 26 -22.71 27.07 -16.82
C LYS A 26 -23.21 25.78 -16.19
N THR A 27 -22.29 24.91 -15.79
CA THR A 27 -22.58 23.61 -15.17
C THR A 27 -21.80 23.43 -13.87
N TYR A 28 -22.18 22.43 -13.08
CA TYR A 28 -21.45 22.03 -11.89
C TYR A 28 -20.11 21.36 -12.25
N ASP A 29 -20.08 20.60 -13.35
CA ASP A 29 -18.85 19.97 -13.86
C ASP A 29 -17.77 21.01 -14.24
N GLU A 30 -18.13 22.10 -14.93
CA GLU A 30 -17.19 23.19 -15.26
C GLU A 30 -16.58 23.85 -14.01
N MET A 31 -17.33 23.82 -12.90
CA MET A 31 -16.88 24.34 -11.62
C MET A 31 -15.95 23.34 -10.92
N GLU A 32 -16.29 22.04 -10.90
CA GLU A 32 -15.40 21.02 -10.35
C GLU A 32 -14.06 20.97 -11.07
N ASP A 33 -14.08 21.10 -12.40
CA ASP A 33 -12.87 21.18 -13.24
C ASP A 33 -11.98 22.40 -12.88
N ASP A 34 -12.56 23.48 -12.36
CA ASP A 34 -11.85 24.70 -11.99
C ASP A 34 -11.40 24.73 -10.50
N LEU A 35 -11.87 23.78 -9.68
CA LEU A 35 -11.48 23.69 -8.26
C LEU A 35 -9.96 23.68 -8.03
N PRO A 36 -9.12 22.99 -8.83
CA PRO A 36 -7.67 23.06 -8.67
C PRO A 36 -7.10 24.48 -8.81
N ARG A 37 -7.66 25.29 -9.71
CA ARG A 37 -7.28 26.69 -9.87
C ARG A 37 -7.74 27.51 -8.66
N VAL A 38 -8.98 27.31 -8.20
CA VAL A 38 -9.51 27.99 -7.00
C VAL A 38 -8.68 27.65 -5.76
N TYR A 39 -8.23 26.41 -5.62
CA TYR A 39 -7.32 25.98 -4.57
C TYR A 39 -5.96 26.68 -4.67
N THR A 40 -5.41 26.78 -5.88
CA THR A 40 -4.17 27.53 -6.13
C THR A 40 -4.29 29.01 -5.72
N GLU A 41 -5.40 29.66 -6.05
CA GLU A 41 -5.68 31.04 -5.63
C GLU A 41 -5.79 31.15 -4.10
N PHE A 42 -6.48 30.22 -3.46
CA PHE A 42 -6.55 30.15 -1.99
C PHE A 42 -5.16 30.07 -1.36
N LEU A 43 -4.28 29.20 -1.87
CA LEU A 43 -2.92 29.04 -1.36
C LEU A 43 -2.06 30.29 -1.52
N ASN A 44 -2.35 31.14 -2.51
CA ASN A 44 -1.56 32.34 -2.82
C ASN A 44 -2.17 33.65 -2.29
N MET A 45 -3.37 33.62 -1.70
CA MET A 45 -4.02 34.81 -1.18
C MET A 45 -3.66 35.07 0.29
N PRO A 46 -3.16 36.27 0.65
CA PRO A 46 -2.89 36.65 2.04
C PRO A 46 -4.11 36.46 2.96
N ALA A 47 -3.94 35.70 4.03
CA ALA A 47 -5.02 35.37 4.94
C ALA A 47 -4.90 36.13 6.25
N LYS A 48 -5.96 36.87 6.64
CA LYS A 48 -6.01 37.57 7.94
C LYS A 48 -5.87 36.62 9.14
N TRP A 49 -6.34 35.38 8.99
CA TRP A 49 -6.24 34.34 10.03
C TRP A 49 -4.84 33.71 10.13
N LEU A 50 -3.92 34.12 9.25
CA LEU A 50 -2.49 33.81 9.25
C LEU A 50 -1.64 35.09 9.35
N ASP A 51 -2.18 36.15 9.94
CA ASP A 51 -1.50 37.46 10.09
C ASP A 51 -0.97 38.04 8.76
N GLY A 52 -1.67 37.75 7.65
CA GLY A 52 -1.33 38.24 6.32
C GLY A 52 -0.40 37.33 5.52
N VAL A 53 0.03 36.19 6.06
CA VAL A 53 0.76 35.16 5.31
C VAL A 53 -0.22 34.39 4.41
N THR A 54 0.26 33.90 3.28
CA THR A 54 -0.54 33.05 2.37
C THR A 54 -0.61 31.62 2.93
N PRO A 55 -1.72 30.88 2.76
CA PRO A 55 -1.81 29.50 3.22
C PRO A 55 -0.70 28.60 2.69
N GLY A 56 -0.30 28.77 1.42
CA GLY A 56 0.78 28.00 0.79
C GLY A 56 2.18 28.29 1.34
N ALA A 57 2.42 29.47 1.93
CA ALA A 57 3.71 29.82 2.52
C ALA A 57 3.73 29.72 4.05
N TYR A 58 2.62 29.36 4.68
CA TYR A 58 2.48 29.46 6.13
C TYR A 58 3.50 28.61 6.90
N PHE A 59 3.74 27.38 6.43
CA PHE A 59 4.66 26.48 7.12
C PHE A 59 6.13 26.73 6.75
N THR A 60 6.42 27.41 5.65
CA THR A 60 7.81 27.63 5.18
C THR A 60 8.65 28.51 6.11
N GLN A 61 8.01 29.21 7.05
CA GLN A 61 8.70 30.00 8.07
C GLN A 61 9.23 29.15 9.25
N PHE A 62 8.93 27.85 9.28
CA PHE A 62 9.36 26.93 10.34
C PHE A 62 10.33 25.89 9.76
N GLU A 63 11.50 25.77 10.39
CA GLU A 63 12.57 24.84 9.95
C GLU A 63 12.96 23.84 11.05
N ASP A 64 12.47 24.02 12.28
CA ASP A 64 12.75 23.10 13.36
C ASP A 64 11.97 21.79 13.17
N ALA A 65 12.71 20.70 12.93
CA ALA A 65 12.14 19.39 12.67
C ALA A 65 11.28 18.86 13.82
N LYS A 66 11.64 19.18 15.07
CA LYS A 66 10.86 18.75 16.23
C LYS A 66 9.51 19.47 16.21
N ASP A 67 9.51 20.78 16.01
CA ASP A 67 8.27 21.56 16.00
C ASP A 67 7.34 21.13 14.85
N LEU A 68 7.87 20.93 13.64
CA LEU A 68 7.07 20.49 12.49
C LEU A 68 6.42 19.10 12.73
N VAL A 69 7.21 18.12 13.16
CA VAL A 69 6.69 16.75 13.39
C VAL A 69 5.77 16.70 14.61
N ASP A 70 6.07 17.43 15.68
CA ASP A 70 5.17 17.52 16.84
C ASP A 70 3.85 18.21 16.47
N TRP A 71 3.87 19.14 15.50
CA TRP A 71 2.66 19.77 15.00
C TRP A 71 1.81 18.79 14.21
N MET A 72 2.42 17.97 13.34
CA MET A 72 1.73 16.88 12.64
C MET A 72 1.02 15.94 13.64
N VAL A 73 1.72 15.52 14.71
CA VAL A 73 1.12 14.70 15.78
C VAL A 73 -0.05 15.43 16.46
N GLN A 74 0.09 16.72 16.76
CA GLN A 74 -0.98 17.53 17.35
C GLN A 74 -2.20 17.68 16.46
N TYR A 75 -2.04 17.66 15.13
CA TYR A 75 -3.16 17.64 14.19
C TYR A 75 -3.97 16.34 14.33
N CYS A 76 -3.30 15.19 14.26
CA CYS A 76 -3.93 13.87 14.46
C CYS A 76 -4.60 13.75 15.84
N GLN A 77 -3.93 14.17 16.91
CA GLN A 77 -4.48 14.14 18.27
C GLN A 77 -5.78 14.96 18.46
N LYS A 78 -5.98 15.97 17.60
CA LYS A 78 -7.15 16.86 17.66
C LYS A 78 -8.23 16.49 16.65
N ASP A 79 -8.04 15.39 15.90
CA ASP A 79 -8.92 15.00 14.81
C ASP A 79 -9.11 16.14 13.79
N ILE A 80 -8.01 16.82 13.47
CA ILE A 80 -7.96 17.84 12.43
C ILE A 80 -7.06 17.31 11.31
N PRO A 81 -7.49 17.35 10.03
CA PRO A 81 -6.66 16.94 8.91
C PRO A 81 -5.29 17.62 8.93
N VAL A 82 -4.23 16.82 8.74
CA VAL A 82 -2.86 17.33 8.63
C VAL A 82 -2.77 18.10 7.31
N PRO A 83 -2.42 19.40 7.31
CA PRO A 83 -2.35 20.17 6.06
C PRO A 83 -1.22 19.69 5.16
N ASP A 84 -1.46 19.59 3.86
CA ASP A 84 -0.44 19.23 2.86
C ASP A 84 0.80 20.12 2.96
N MET A 85 0.61 21.43 3.14
CA MET A 85 1.69 22.40 3.29
C MET A 85 2.60 22.12 4.50
N LEU A 86 2.09 21.49 5.56
CA LEU A 86 2.93 21.04 6.68
C LEU A 86 3.75 19.81 6.29
N MET A 87 3.13 18.85 5.59
CA MET A 87 3.79 17.65 5.08
C MET A 87 4.89 18.00 4.07
N GLU A 88 4.60 18.88 3.12
CA GLU A 88 5.55 19.42 2.15
C GLU A 88 6.72 20.10 2.84
N GLN A 89 6.46 20.89 3.89
CA GLN A 89 7.54 21.52 4.65
C GLN A 89 8.40 20.50 5.42
N ILE A 90 7.80 19.46 5.99
CA ILE A 90 8.53 18.36 6.63
C ILE A 90 9.47 17.69 5.62
N GLN A 91 8.99 17.43 4.40
CA GLN A 91 9.81 16.87 3.32
C GLN A 91 10.91 17.85 2.88
N ALA A 92 10.59 19.14 2.72
CA ALA A 92 11.53 20.18 2.28
C ALA A 92 12.69 20.39 3.27
N VAL A 93 12.44 20.34 4.57
CA VAL A 93 13.50 20.39 5.60
C VAL A 93 14.43 19.17 5.50
N GLY A 94 13.92 18.01 5.07
CA GLY A 94 14.74 16.86 4.68
C GLY A 94 15.29 16.07 5.87
N ARG A 95 16.60 15.79 5.86
CA ARG A 95 17.26 14.86 6.81
C ARG A 95 16.97 15.09 8.31
N PRO A 96 16.85 16.34 8.81
CA PRO A 96 16.44 16.57 10.21
C PRO A 96 15.05 16.01 10.51
N CYS A 97 14.09 16.24 9.63
CA CYS A 97 12.73 15.70 9.71
C CYS A 97 12.71 14.17 9.55
N GLU A 98 13.47 13.63 8.61
CA GLU A 98 13.62 12.18 8.41
C GLU A 98 14.03 11.45 9.72
N LYS A 99 15.04 11.98 10.43
CA LYS A 99 15.49 11.46 11.73
C LYS A 99 14.41 11.61 12.81
N ARG A 100 13.66 12.70 12.78
CA ARG A 100 12.60 12.98 13.74
C ARG A 100 11.40 12.04 13.54
N LEU A 101 10.99 11.80 12.29
CA LEU A 101 9.96 10.83 11.93
C LEU A 101 10.35 9.42 12.37
N LEU A 102 11.60 8.99 12.14
CA LEU A 102 12.09 7.71 12.67
C LEU A 102 12.03 7.65 14.21
N THR A 103 12.32 8.75 14.89
CA THR A 103 12.22 8.82 16.36
C THR A 103 10.76 8.66 16.81
N LEU A 104 9.81 9.32 16.13
CA LEU A 104 8.39 9.17 16.36
C LEU A 104 7.93 7.71 16.18
N LEU A 105 8.38 7.04 15.12
CA LEU A 105 7.99 5.65 14.86
C LEU A 105 8.53 4.65 15.90
N ARG A 106 9.62 4.99 16.59
CA ARG A 106 10.19 4.18 17.70
C ARG A 106 9.53 4.43 19.04
N ASP A 107 8.78 5.51 19.17
CA ASP A 107 8.04 5.80 20.39
C ASP A 107 6.86 4.84 20.46
N GLU A 108 6.86 3.89 21.39
CA GLU A 108 5.77 2.91 21.57
C GLU A 108 4.67 3.42 22.50
N SER A 109 4.71 4.69 22.91
CA SER A 109 3.67 5.24 23.78
C SER A 109 2.35 5.49 23.05
N ASP A 110 1.26 5.38 23.80
CA ASP A 110 -0.10 5.72 23.35
C ASP A 110 -0.28 7.23 23.07
N ALA A 111 0.76 8.04 23.29
CA ALA A 111 0.73 9.47 23.01
C ALA A 111 0.81 9.78 21.52
N ILE A 112 1.29 8.83 20.70
CA ILE A 112 1.38 8.98 19.25
C ILE A 112 0.21 8.22 18.61
N PRO A 113 -0.78 8.92 18.03
CA PRO A 113 -1.90 8.29 17.33
C PRO A 113 -1.41 7.42 16.17
N GLU A 114 -2.18 6.38 15.83
CA GLU A 114 -1.88 5.49 14.71
C GLU A 114 -1.82 6.25 13.39
N GLU A 115 -2.71 7.22 13.19
CA GLU A 115 -2.76 8.08 12.01
C GLU A 115 -1.47 8.88 11.83
N ALA A 116 -0.86 9.34 12.93
CA ALA A 116 0.42 10.03 12.89
C ALA A 116 1.57 9.09 12.49
N ARG A 117 1.51 7.81 12.90
CA ARG A 117 2.48 6.79 12.48
C ARG A 117 2.32 6.46 11.00
N MET A 118 1.08 6.27 10.53
CA MET A 118 0.77 6.04 9.12
C MET A 118 1.27 7.20 8.24
N THR A 119 1.02 8.44 8.67
CA THR A 119 1.53 9.65 8.00
C THR A 119 3.05 9.68 7.98
N ALA A 120 3.70 9.36 9.10
CA ALA A 120 5.17 9.33 9.18
C ALA A 120 5.80 8.26 8.28
N ILE A 121 5.18 7.09 8.12
CA ILE A 121 5.63 6.06 7.18
C ILE A 121 5.51 6.58 5.74
N GLY A 122 4.37 7.17 5.39
CA GLY A 122 4.15 7.79 4.07
C GLY A 122 5.19 8.86 3.75
N LEU A 123 5.41 9.80 4.66
CA LEU A 123 6.42 10.86 4.49
C LEU A 123 7.83 10.29 4.30
N LEU A 124 8.22 9.28 5.08
CA LEU A 124 9.53 8.65 4.94
C LEU A 124 9.67 7.94 3.59
N ARG A 125 8.61 7.31 3.09
CA ARG A 125 8.57 6.69 1.75
C ARG A 125 8.68 7.73 0.64
N ASP A 126 7.92 8.81 0.71
CA ASP A 126 7.97 9.91 -0.28
C ASP A 126 9.34 10.59 -0.33
N MET A 127 10.01 10.67 0.81
CA MET A 127 11.39 11.18 0.92
C MET A 127 12.45 10.18 0.40
N GLY A 128 12.05 8.95 0.02
CA GLY A 128 12.98 7.88 -0.37
C GLY A 128 13.88 7.41 0.78
N SER A 129 13.41 7.52 2.03
CA SER A 129 14.20 7.21 3.21
C SER A 129 14.40 5.70 3.38
N THR A 130 15.66 5.27 3.54
CA THR A 130 16.00 3.90 3.95
C THR A 130 16.42 3.80 5.42
N LEU A 131 16.38 4.92 6.15
CA LEU A 131 16.64 4.96 7.59
C LEU A 131 15.73 4.03 8.43
N PRO A 132 14.41 3.90 8.17
CA PRO A 132 13.53 3.07 8.99
C PRO A 132 13.63 1.57 8.65
N LYS A 133 14.44 1.16 7.67
CA LYS A 133 14.57 -0.23 7.19
C LYS A 133 14.58 -1.30 8.29
N MET A 134 15.45 -1.14 9.29
CA MET A 134 15.55 -2.14 10.36
C MET A 134 14.35 -2.14 11.28
N LEU A 135 13.70 -1.00 11.49
CA LEU A 135 12.47 -0.90 12.28
C LEU A 135 11.31 -1.58 11.54
N TYR A 136 11.16 -1.34 10.25
CA TYR A 136 10.12 -1.99 9.43
C TYR A 136 10.29 -3.50 9.40
N ILE A 137 11.52 -4.01 9.31
CA ILE A 137 11.79 -5.46 9.42
C ILE A 137 11.44 -5.97 10.81
N GLN A 138 11.76 -5.22 11.87
CA GLN A 138 11.41 -5.59 13.25
C GLN A 138 9.90 -5.74 13.44
N TRP A 139 9.10 -4.85 12.85
CA TRP A 139 7.65 -4.94 12.89
C TRP A 139 7.14 -6.22 12.22
N GLN A 140 7.82 -6.73 11.20
CA GLN A 140 7.44 -8.02 10.60
C GLN A 140 7.74 -9.22 11.50
N LEU A 141 8.62 -9.13 12.50
CA LEU A 141 9.08 -10.34 13.21
C LEU A 141 8.00 -11.02 14.03
N ASN A 142 7.10 -10.26 14.64
CA ASN A 142 6.05 -10.78 15.54
C ASN A 142 4.67 -10.20 15.19
N ARG A 143 4.47 -9.77 13.94
CA ARG A 143 3.20 -9.17 13.49
C ARG A 143 2.03 -10.14 13.55
N GLU A 144 0.84 -9.57 13.62
CA GLU A 144 -0.40 -10.30 13.33
C GLU A 144 -0.62 -10.43 11.82
N MET A 145 -1.57 -11.30 11.43
CA MET A 145 -1.96 -11.44 10.03
C MET A 145 -2.64 -10.18 9.47
N LYS A 146 -3.27 -9.38 10.33
CA LYS A 146 -3.85 -8.07 9.97
C LYS A 146 -3.17 -7.02 10.84
N ASP A 147 -2.32 -6.21 10.21
CA ASP A 147 -1.51 -5.21 10.91
C ASP A 147 -1.21 -4.09 9.92
N ASP A 148 -2.08 -3.07 9.90
CA ASP A 148 -2.05 -2.01 8.88
C ASP A 148 -0.74 -1.21 8.92
N LEU A 149 -0.15 -1.04 10.11
CA LEU A 149 1.15 -0.41 10.28
C LEU A 149 2.27 -1.27 9.71
N ALA A 150 2.28 -2.57 10.02
CA ALA A 150 3.27 -3.50 9.49
C ALA A 150 3.13 -3.67 7.97
N ASP A 151 1.91 -3.62 7.42
CA ASP A 151 1.65 -3.67 5.98
C ASP A 151 2.18 -2.43 5.26
N ASN A 152 1.91 -1.23 5.77
CA ASN A 152 2.45 0.00 5.20
C ASN A 152 4.00 0.05 5.31
N ALA A 153 4.56 -0.48 6.39
CA ALA A 153 6.00 -0.66 6.55
C ALA A 153 6.57 -1.69 5.55
N LEU A 154 5.84 -2.75 5.23
CA LEU A 154 6.23 -3.75 4.24
C LEU A 154 6.25 -3.18 2.83
N ASP A 155 5.27 -2.35 2.45
CA ASP A 155 5.27 -1.62 1.19
C ASP A 155 6.51 -0.72 1.08
N SER A 156 6.85 -0.03 2.17
CA SER A 156 8.08 0.77 2.22
C SER A 156 9.34 -0.09 2.04
N LEU A 157 9.39 -1.30 2.60
CA LEU A 157 10.50 -2.23 2.36
C LEU A 157 10.57 -2.70 0.90
N ARG A 158 9.42 -2.87 0.22
CA ARG A 158 9.36 -3.21 -1.21
C ARG A 158 9.97 -2.08 -2.05
N ASP A 159 9.63 -0.83 -1.76
CA ASP A 159 10.11 0.34 -2.49
C ASP A 159 11.62 0.58 -2.28
N MET A 160 12.16 0.26 -1.09
CA MET A 160 13.60 0.28 -0.84
C MET A 160 14.38 -0.73 -1.70
N GLY A 161 13.70 -1.76 -2.23
CA GLY A 161 14.27 -2.76 -3.13
C GLY A 161 15.53 -3.44 -2.58
N LYS A 162 16.62 -3.42 -3.36
CA LYS A 162 17.87 -4.10 -3.02
C LYS A 162 18.52 -3.61 -1.72
N GLU A 163 18.22 -2.38 -1.28
CA GLU A 163 18.75 -1.86 -0.02
C GLU A 163 18.19 -2.60 1.21
N ALA A 164 16.97 -3.14 1.10
CA ALA A 164 16.30 -3.91 2.15
C ALA A 164 16.55 -5.42 2.07
N LEU A 165 17.00 -5.93 0.91
CA LEU A 165 17.11 -7.35 0.61
C LEU A 165 17.93 -8.13 1.65
N GLN A 166 19.20 -7.79 1.83
CA GLN A 166 20.08 -8.56 2.72
C GLN A 166 19.59 -8.54 4.19
N PRO A 167 19.18 -7.39 4.76
CA PRO A 167 18.54 -7.37 6.08
C PRO A 167 17.26 -8.21 6.19
N MET A 168 16.40 -8.25 5.16
CA MET A 168 15.21 -9.11 5.17
C MET A 168 15.60 -10.59 5.19
N LEU A 169 16.56 -11.01 4.37
CA LEU A 169 17.06 -12.40 4.33
C LEU A 169 17.63 -12.85 5.68
N GLU A 170 18.38 -11.99 6.37
CA GLU A 170 18.98 -12.28 7.67
C GLU A 170 17.96 -12.42 8.81
N ASN A 171 16.76 -11.89 8.63
CA ASN A 171 15.70 -11.86 9.63
C ASN A 171 14.51 -12.77 9.30
N LEU A 172 14.42 -13.29 8.08
CA LEU A 172 13.33 -14.16 7.63
C LEU A 172 13.06 -15.35 8.58
N ASN A 173 14.11 -16.06 8.98
CA ASN A 173 13.98 -17.22 9.87
C ASN A 173 13.69 -16.86 11.34
N LYS A 174 13.77 -15.57 11.70
CA LYS A 174 13.45 -15.08 13.04
C LYS A 174 12.00 -14.62 13.15
N ALA A 175 11.35 -14.35 12.03
CA ALA A 175 9.96 -13.94 11.99
C ALA A 175 9.02 -15.12 12.32
N ASN A 176 7.88 -14.80 12.91
CA ASN A 176 6.75 -15.71 13.05
C ASN A 176 6.14 -16.06 11.67
N GLU A 177 5.11 -16.89 11.64
CA GLU A 177 4.52 -17.35 10.37
C GLU A 177 3.95 -16.20 9.52
N ALA A 178 3.20 -15.27 10.14
CA ALA A 178 2.66 -14.09 9.47
C ALA A 178 3.78 -13.20 8.89
N GLY A 179 4.83 -12.97 9.67
CA GLY A 179 6.01 -12.22 9.27
C GLY A 179 6.82 -12.88 8.15
N GLN A 180 6.97 -14.20 8.20
CA GLN A 180 7.62 -14.97 7.14
C GLN A 180 6.86 -14.85 5.82
N GLU A 181 5.54 -14.93 5.88
CA GLU A 181 4.70 -14.75 4.71
C GLU A 181 4.77 -13.33 4.14
N ALA A 182 4.68 -12.32 4.99
CA ALA A 182 4.82 -10.91 4.61
C ALA A 182 6.18 -10.64 3.95
N LEU A 183 7.27 -11.06 4.58
CA LEU A 183 8.62 -10.91 4.01
C LEU A 183 8.79 -11.72 2.73
N LEU A 184 8.17 -12.91 2.61
CA LEU A 184 8.20 -13.71 1.39
C LEU A 184 7.58 -12.97 0.20
N ASP A 185 6.46 -12.27 0.39
CA ASP A 185 5.81 -11.51 -0.69
C ASP A 185 6.76 -10.48 -1.33
N VAL A 186 7.58 -9.84 -0.51
CA VAL A 186 8.61 -8.91 -1.01
C VAL A 186 9.79 -9.68 -1.60
N LEU A 187 10.31 -10.67 -0.88
CA LEU A 187 11.50 -11.43 -1.26
C LEU A 187 11.32 -12.31 -2.52
N ALA A 188 10.09 -12.69 -2.87
CA ALA A 188 9.79 -13.43 -4.09
C ALA A 188 10.18 -12.68 -5.36
N ASN A 189 10.30 -11.35 -5.30
CA ASN A 189 10.77 -10.51 -6.41
C ASN A 189 12.31 -10.49 -6.56
N PHE A 190 13.03 -11.21 -5.68
CA PHE A 190 14.48 -11.32 -5.67
C PHE A 190 14.89 -12.80 -5.75
N PRO A 191 14.87 -13.41 -6.96
CA PRO A 191 15.19 -14.82 -7.13
C PRO A 191 16.66 -15.14 -6.82
N GLY A 192 16.96 -16.43 -6.60
CA GLY A 192 18.31 -16.92 -6.35
C GLY A 192 18.69 -17.11 -4.88
N HIS A 193 17.71 -17.05 -3.96
CA HIS A 193 17.92 -17.25 -2.52
C HIS A 193 17.28 -18.55 -2.03
N GLU A 194 18.12 -19.52 -1.66
CA GLU A 194 17.67 -20.87 -1.26
C GLU A 194 16.71 -20.86 -0.07
N ASN A 195 16.96 -20.03 0.94
CA ASN A 195 16.06 -19.91 2.10
C ASN A 195 14.68 -19.37 1.74
N VAL A 196 14.59 -18.46 0.77
CA VAL A 196 13.32 -17.91 0.28
C VAL A 196 12.55 -18.99 -0.50
N TYR A 197 13.24 -19.71 -1.38
CA TYR A 197 12.67 -20.85 -2.12
C TYR A 197 12.10 -21.91 -1.18
N GLN A 198 12.89 -22.37 -0.20
CA GLN A 198 12.46 -23.37 0.76
C GLN A 198 11.26 -22.90 1.60
N LEU A 199 11.22 -21.62 1.96
CA LEU A 199 10.07 -21.04 2.64
C LEU A 199 8.81 -21.06 1.77
N ALA A 200 8.92 -20.65 0.50
CA ALA A 200 7.81 -20.64 -0.45
C ALA A 200 7.21 -22.04 -0.64
N VAL A 201 8.05 -23.06 -0.86
CA VAL A 201 7.62 -24.46 -0.99
C VAL A 201 6.92 -24.93 0.29
N ARG A 202 7.52 -24.68 1.46
CA ARG A 202 6.93 -25.09 2.74
C ARG A 202 5.58 -24.43 3.00
N LEU A 203 5.43 -23.14 2.68
CA LEU A 203 4.15 -22.43 2.85
C LEU A 203 3.10 -22.89 1.84
N PHE A 204 3.50 -23.18 0.60
CA PHE A 204 2.66 -23.79 -0.42
C PHE A 204 2.07 -25.14 0.03
N GLU A 205 2.93 -26.02 0.56
CA GLU A 205 2.52 -27.36 1.03
C GLU A 205 1.63 -27.29 2.27
N LYS A 206 1.93 -26.39 3.22
CA LYS A 206 1.21 -26.26 4.48
C LYS A 206 -0.19 -25.63 4.33
N ASN A 207 -0.40 -24.82 3.29
CA ASN A 207 -1.60 -23.99 3.14
C ASN A 207 -2.39 -24.33 1.85
N PRO A 208 -3.07 -25.49 1.78
CA PRO A 208 -3.80 -25.90 0.58
C PRO A 208 -4.85 -24.88 0.12
N ASN A 209 -5.51 -24.19 1.06
CA ASN A 209 -6.53 -23.16 0.77
C ASN A 209 -5.95 -21.84 0.22
N ARG A 210 -4.62 -21.71 0.14
CA ARG A 210 -3.92 -20.50 -0.33
C ARG A 210 -2.86 -20.84 -1.37
N ARG A 211 -3.03 -21.96 -2.05
CA ARG A 211 -2.07 -22.45 -3.05
C ARG A 211 -1.90 -21.50 -4.21
N ALA A 212 -2.97 -20.89 -4.70
CA ALA A 212 -2.89 -19.83 -5.72
C ALA A 212 -1.83 -18.77 -5.37
N LEU A 213 -1.89 -18.23 -4.15
CA LEU A 213 -0.95 -17.21 -3.69
C LEU A 213 0.50 -17.73 -3.69
N PHE A 214 0.75 -18.87 -3.06
CA PHE A 214 2.12 -19.40 -2.94
C PHE A 214 2.66 -19.95 -4.27
N ALA A 215 1.79 -20.41 -5.18
CA ALA A 215 2.15 -20.76 -6.56
C ALA A 215 2.67 -19.53 -7.30
N SER A 216 2.01 -18.37 -7.14
CA SER A 216 2.49 -17.12 -7.73
C SER A 216 3.88 -16.72 -7.21
N TYR A 217 4.19 -16.98 -5.93
CA TYR A 217 5.52 -16.73 -5.38
C TYR A 217 6.57 -17.69 -5.94
N LEU A 218 6.24 -18.98 -6.08
CA LEU A 218 7.12 -19.96 -6.71
C LEU A 218 7.40 -19.62 -8.18
N ALA A 219 6.40 -19.15 -8.92
CA ALA A 219 6.56 -18.66 -10.29
C ALA A 219 7.50 -17.43 -10.34
N LYS A 220 7.28 -16.42 -9.50
CA LYS A 220 8.14 -15.23 -9.40
C LYS A 220 9.60 -15.56 -9.06
N LEU A 221 9.83 -16.58 -8.22
CA LEU A 221 11.16 -17.07 -7.90
C LEU A 221 11.88 -17.72 -9.09
N GLY A 222 11.12 -18.18 -10.10
CA GLY A 222 11.67 -18.65 -11.36
C GLY A 222 12.51 -19.93 -11.25
N ASP A 223 12.31 -20.74 -10.20
CA ASP A 223 13.08 -21.95 -9.95
C ASP A 223 12.31 -23.22 -10.38
N PRO A 224 12.71 -23.90 -11.47
CA PRO A 224 12.01 -25.06 -11.99
C PRO A 224 11.95 -26.26 -11.02
N ARG A 225 12.72 -26.24 -9.92
CA ARG A 225 12.60 -27.24 -8.85
C ARG A 225 11.20 -27.23 -8.21
N ALA A 226 10.41 -26.17 -8.38
CA ALA A 226 9.03 -26.09 -7.92
C ALA A 226 8.05 -26.91 -8.80
N LEU A 227 8.43 -27.27 -10.03
CA LEU A 227 7.54 -27.97 -10.98
C LEU A 227 6.91 -29.25 -10.40
N PRO A 228 7.66 -30.17 -9.74
CA PRO A 228 7.06 -31.38 -9.20
C PRO A 228 5.97 -31.12 -8.16
N VAL A 229 6.15 -30.12 -7.28
CA VAL A 229 5.17 -29.81 -6.23
C VAL A 229 3.94 -29.09 -6.78
N LEU A 230 4.13 -28.21 -7.77
CA LEU A 230 3.05 -27.51 -8.46
C LEU A 230 2.20 -28.49 -9.30
N ILE A 231 2.84 -29.36 -10.08
CA ILE A 231 2.15 -30.38 -10.89
C ILE A 231 1.41 -31.37 -9.98
N ALA A 232 2.01 -31.79 -8.87
CA ALA A 232 1.33 -32.67 -7.92
C ALA A 232 0.06 -32.01 -7.37
N ALA A 233 0.13 -30.75 -6.96
CA ALA A 233 -1.03 -30.00 -6.46
C ALA A 233 -2.11 -29.80 -7.52
N ALA A 234 -1.73 -29.54 -8.79
CA ALA A 234 -2.67 -29.39 -9.89
C ALA A 234 -3.44 -30.68 -10.23
N ASN A 235 -2.82 -31.84 -9.96
CA ASN A 235 -3.42 -33.16 -10.13
C ASN A 235 -4.27 -33.62 -8.94
N GLU A 236 -4.33 -32.87 -7.84
CA GLU A 236 -5.16 -33.26 -6.71
C GLU A 236 -6.66 -33.20 -7.06
N GLU A 237 -7.40 -34.26 -6.74
CA GLU A 237 -8.83 -34.40 -7.09
C GLU A 237 -9.69 -33.26 -6.55
N ASN A 238 -9.30 -32.64 -5.43
CA ASN A 238 -10.02 -31.56 -4.78
C ASN A 238 -9.48 -30.15 -5.13
N CYS A 239 -8.49 -30.03 -6.00
CA CYS A 239 -8.04 -28.71 -6.47
C CYS A 239 -9.17 -28.08 -7.30
N ARG A 240 -9.60 -26.87 -6.92
CA ARG A 240 -10.71 -26.14 -7.57
C ARG A 240 -10.25 -25.41 -8.82
N TYR A 241 -11.20 -25.02 -9.66
CA TYR A 241 -10.88 -24.38 -10.93
C TYR A 241 -10.02 -23.12 -10.79
N MET A 242 -10.33 -22.22 -9.84
CA MET A 242 -9.55 -21.00 -9.65
C MET A 242 -8.11 -21.29 -9.20
N ASP A 243 -7.92 -22.18 -8.23
CA ASP A 243 -6.58 -22.61 -7.80
C ASP A 243 -5.81 -23.27 -8.95
N PHE A 244 -6.50 -24.06 -9.77
CA PHE A 244 -5.89 -24.74 -10.92
C PHE A 244 -5.37 -23.76 -11.97
N ILE A 245 -6.10 -22.68 -12.27
CA ILE A 245 -5.63 -21.66 -13.23
C ILE A 245 -4.29 -21.08 -12.77
N GLU A 246 -4.17 -20.73 -11.48
CA GLU A 246 -2.97 -20.15 -10.91
C GLU A 246 -1.81 -21.16 -10.87
N LEU A 247 -2.10 -22.43 -10.56
CA LEU A 247 -1.13 -23.52 -10.62
C LEU A 247 -0.63 -23.74 -12.05
N ARG A 248 -1.55 -23.77 -13.03
CA ARG A 248 -1.20 -23.90 -14.46
C ARG A 248 -0.30 -22.74 -14.89
N ALA A 249 -0.69 -21.50 -14.59
CA ALA A 249 0.10 -20.32 -14.92
C ALA A 249 1.51 -20.41 -14.32
N ALA A 250 1.63 -20.82 -13.05
CA ALA A 250 2.92 -21.00 -12.40
C ALA A 250 3.76 -22.13 -13.03
N ILE A 251 3.15 -23.25 -13.42
CA ILE A 251 3.82 -24.37 -14.08
C ILE A 251 4.36 -23.93 -15.45
N GLU A 252 3.54 -23.27 -16.25
CA GLU A 252 3.88 -22.80 -17.60
C GLU A 252 4.98 -21.72 -17.56
N GLU A 253 4.90 -20.77 -16.62
CA GLU A 253 5.92 -19.73 -16.41
C GLU A 253 7.29 -20.34 -16.08
N LEU A 254 7.30 -21.44 -15.34
CA LEU A 254 8.52 -22.21 -15.01
C LEU A 254 8.97 -23.14 -16.14
N GLY A 255 8.30 -23.12 -17.29
CA GLY A 255 8.61 -23.93 -18.47
C GLY A 255 8.16 -25.39 -18.36
N GLY A 256 7.24 -25.71 -17.46
CA GLY A 256 6.61 -27.02 -17.34
C GLY A 256 5.34 -27.15 -18.18
N GLU A 257 4.87 -28.38 -18.31
CA GLU A 257 3.58 -28.69 -18.93
C GLU A 257 2.56 -28.96 -17.81
N ALA A 258 1.52 -28.12 -17.73
CA ALA A 258 0.44 -28.31 -16.77
C ALA A 258 -0.43 -29.52 -17.17
N PRO A 259 -0.97 -30.27 -16.19
CA PRO A 259 -1.86 -31.39 -16.49
C PRO A 259 -3.16 -30.91 -17.13
N GLU A 260 -3.72 -31.69 -18.05
CA GLU A 260 -5.07 -31.45 -18.56
C GLU A 260 -6.10 -31.92 -17.52
N ARG A 261 -7.11 -31.10 -17.25
CA ARG A 261 -8.15 -31.40 -16.28
C ARG A 261 -9.50 -30.81 -16.66
N GLU A 262 -10.55 -31.57 -16.38
CA GLU A 262 -11.94 -31.17 -16.54
C GLU A 262 -12.53 -30.79 -15.18
N PHE A 263 -13.34 -29.73 -15.14
CA PHE A 263 -13.93 -29.14 -13.92
C PHE A 263 -15.46 -29.19 -13.96
N TYR A 264 -16.02 -30.31 -14.43
CA TYR A 264 -17.47 -30.51 -14.39
C TYR A 264 -17.98 -30.38 -12.95
N ASP A 265 -19.13 -29.72 -12.78
CA ASP A 265 -19.79 -29.45 -11.50
C ASP A 265 -18.96 -28.56 -10.53
N ASP A 266 -17.89 -27.88 -10.98
CA ASP A 266 -17.20 -26.85 -10.20
C ASP A 266 -17.97 -25.52 -10.34
N PRO A 267 -18.51 -24.95 -9.24
CA PRO A 267 -19.31 -23.73 -9.31
C PRO A 267 -18.56 -22.51 -9.85
N GLU A 268 -17.25 -22.45 -9.65
CA GLU A 268 -16.40 -21.35 -10.14
C GLU A 268 -16.17 -21.48 -11.64
N TYR A 269 -16.03 -22.72 -12.14
CA TYR A 269 -15.96 -23.01 -13.57
C TYR A 269 -17.28 -22.66 -14.29
N GLU A 270 -18.42 -23.12 -13.76
CA GLU A 270 -19.75 -22.86 -14.34
C GLU A 270 -20.10 -21.38 -14.39
N ALA A 271 -19.72 -20.60 -13.35
CA ALA A 271 -19.97 -19.16 -13.33
C ALA A 271 -19.17 -18.40 -14.41
N LEU A 272 -18.00 -18.91 -14.79
CA LEU A 272 -17.14 -18.29 -15.82
C LEU A 272 -17.42 -18.80 -17.23
N HIS A 273 -18.00 -20.00 -17.35
CA HIS A 273 -18.42 -20.61 -18.59
C HIS A 273 -19.91 -20.95 -18.51
N PRO A 274 -20.78 -19.93 -18.45
CA PRO A 274 -22.22 -20.18 -18.49
C PRO A 274 -22.51 -21.00 -19.74
N MET A 275 -23.19 -22.13 -19.58
CA MET A 275 -23.72 -22.88 -20.69
C MET A 275 -24.44 -21.87 -21.59
N ASP A 276 -24.04 -21.79 -22.85
CA ASP A 276 -24.85 -21.14 -23.87
C ASP A 276 -26.09 -22.02 -23.98
N ASP A 277 -27.07 -21.76 -23.10
CA ASP A 277 -28.41 -22.31 -23.18
C ASP A 277 -28.93 -21.79 -24.50
N GLY A 278 -28.70 -22.59 -25.56
CA GLY A 278 -29.09 -22.25 -26.91
C GLY A 278 -30.57 -21.85 -26.89
N ASP A 279 -30.82 -20.56 -27.08
CA ASP A 279 -32.06 -20.05 -27.64
C ASP A 279 -32.13 -20.56 -29.09
N ASP A 280 -32.40 -21.86 -29.22
CA ASP A 280 -32.77 -22.51 -30.48
C ASP A 280 -34.16 -23.13 -30.30
N ASP A 281 -35.12 -22.27 -29.94
CA ASP A 281 -36.54 -22.51 -30.18
C ASP A 281 -37.32 -21.20 -30.37
N THR A 282 -36.80 -20.32 -31.23
CA THR A 282 -37.66 -19.33 -31.92
C THR A 282 -37.36 -19.29 -33.42
N ASN A 283 -37.83 -20.31 -34.14
CA ASN A 283 -38.65 -20.13 -35.34
C ASN A 283 -39.07 -21.48 -35.92
N LEU A 284 -40.39 -21.73 -35.95
CA LEU A 284 -41.14 -22.16 -37.15
C LEU A 284 -42.57 -22.57 -36.76
N GLN A 285 -43.51 -21.62 -36.75
CA GLN A 285 -44.66 -21.52 -37.68
C GLN A 285 -45.64 -20.43 -37.26
#